data_AF-A0A1G1LI32-F1
#
_entry.id   AF-A0A1G1LI32-F1
#
_cell.length_a   1.000
_cell.length_b   1.000
_cell.length_c   1.000
_cell.angle_alpha   90.00
_cell.angle_beta   90.00
_cell.angle_gamma   90.00
#
_symmetry.space_group_name_H-M   'P 1'
#
loop_
_entity.id
_entity.type
_entity.pdbx_description
1 polymer ?
#
loop_
_entity_poly.entity_id
_entity_poly.type
_entity_poly.pdbx_seq_one_letter_code
_entity_poly.pdbx_strand_id
1 'polypeptide(L)'
;MKSSLFVWRATMLRTMGLVFVSLLFLTSMASAQPLEELKRQLDETREQIKKQQEIIESQKTKIEALEKAVAERIPPAVAERESLLKESIERGKKIYAGKGCIECHGEEGQGGKGPVLKGVTLKYGEEFLALSVTNSAISHGPKPLMPAFTELQADEVRDVVNFLATFVPGRENQERLERGKRLWNKLGCLQCHGLKGEGGVTGPAVIGITKKYKYDWIRLCITRPEVHHGKKTEMPAFTEVPFLDVEAVIDYMNTF
;
A
#
# COMPACT_ATOMS: atom_id res chain seq x y z
N MET A 1 45.04 38.49 -19.27
CA MET A 1 46.39 38.31 -19.85
C MET A 1 47.22 37.52 -18.84
N LYS A 2 47.35 36.20 -19.04
CA LYS A 2 48.56 35.49 -19.52
C LYS A 2 49.76 35.58 -18.57
N SER A 3 50.18 34.44 -18.02
CA SER A 3 51.55 33.85 -18.06
C SER A 3 51.76 32.88 -16.88
N SER A 4 51.68 31.56 -17.09
CA SER A 4 52.78 30.64 -17.49
C SER A 4 53.63 30.18 -16.28
N LEU A 5 53.48 28.92 -15.86
CA LEU A 5 54.38 27.80 -16.22
C LEU A 5 55.80 27.99 -15.70
N PHE A 6 56.18 27.18 -14.70
CA PHE A 6 57.58 26.86 -14.43
C PHE A 6 57.70 25.35 -14.24
N VAL A 7 58.29 24.71 -15.25
CA VAL A 7 58.73 23.32 -15.28
C VAL A 7 60.24 23.36 -15.35
N TRP A 8 60.91 22.48 -14.58
CA TRP A 8 62.28 21.92 -14.69
C TRP A 8 62.87 21.76 -13.27
N ARG A 9 63.53 20.67 -12.86
CA ARG A 9 64.10 19.52 -13.58
C ARG A 9 64.42 18.38 -12.61
N ALA A 10 64.41 17.16 -13.16
CA ALA A 10 64.85 15.87 -12.65
C ALA A 10 66.22 15.82 -11.95
N THR A 11 66.44 14.71 -11.22
CA THR A 11 67.60 13.76 -11.16
C THR A 11 67.77 13.32 -9.68
N MET A 12 67.54 12.06 -9.24
CA MET A 12 68.34 10.87 -9.52
C MET A 12 67.62 9.57 -9.11
N LEU A 13 67.91 8.52 -9.88
CA LEU A 13 67.52 7.12 -9.76
C LEU A 13 68.19 6.36 -8.59
N ARG A 14 67.59 5.18 -8.32
CA ARG A 14 68.06 3.93 -7.65
C ARG A 14 67.41 3.74 -6.28
N THR A 15 66.68 2.65 -5.97
CA THR A 15 66.77 1.25 -6.44
C THR A 15 65.55 0.45 -5.94
N MET A 16 65.15 -0.54 -6.74
CA MET A 16 64.52 -1.82 -6.34
C MET A 16 63.08 -1.81 -5.79
N GLY A 17 62.17 -2.42 -6.56
CA GLY A 17 60.88 -2.86 -6.05
C GLY A 17 59.79 -2.95 -7.12
N LEU A 18 59.98 -3.80 -8.13
CA LEU A 18 58.92 -4.28 -9.02
C LEU A 18 57.78 -4.90 -8.18
N VAL A 19 56.69 -4.17 -7.94
CA VAL A 19 55.41 -4.81 -7.62
C VAL A 19 54.71 -5.07 -8.95
N PHE A 20 54.98 -6.27 -9.46
CA PHE A 20 54.22 -6.89 -10.53
C PHE A 20 52.72 -6.71 -10.27
N VAL A 21 52.03 -6.07 -11.22
CA VAL A 21 50.61 -6.28 -11.44
C VAL A 21 50.49 -7.73 -11.91
N SER A 22 50.43 -8.65 -10.96
CA SER A 22 50.15 -10.04 -11.23
C SER A 22 48.73 -10.13 -11.75
N LEU A 23 48.62 -10.31 -13.07
CA LEU A 23 47.51 -11.05 -13.67
C LEU A 23 47.42 -12.41 -12.95
N LEU A 24 46.66 -12.46 -11.86
CA LEU A 24 46.05 -13.68 -11.39
C LEU A 24 44.66 -13.72 -12.02
N PHE A 25 44.64 -14.22 -13.26
CA PHE A 25 43.58 -15.08 -13.74
C PHE A 25 43.46 -16.27 -12.76
N LEU A 26 42.85 -16.05 -11.60
CA LEU A 26 42.29 -17.11 -10.78
C LEU A 26 40.88 -17.35 -11.30
N THR A 27 40.86 -18.12 -12.38
CA THR A 27 39.93 -19.21 -12.62
C THR A 27 38.74 -19.23 -11.65
N SER A 28 37.57 -18.92 -12.21
CA SER A 28 36.29 -19.44 -11.75
C SER A 28 36.35 -20.97 -11.76
N MET A 29 36.95 -21.56 -10.74
CA MET A 29 36.78 -22.95 -10.39
C MET A 29 35.46 -23.02 -9.63
N ALA A 30 34.36 -23.01 -10.37
CA ALA A 30 33.23 -23.82 -9.95
C ALA A 30 33.81 -25.23 -9.78
N SER A 31 34.13 -25.59 -8.54
CA SER A 31 34.47 -26.96 -8.18
C SER A 31 33.34 -27.81 -8.76
N ALA A 32 33.63 -28.56 -9.82
CA ALA A 32 32.68 -29.52 -10.35
C ALA A 32 32.43 -30.48 -9.19
N GLN A 33 31.28 -30.32 -8.51
CA GLN A 33 30.91 -31.17 -7.40
C GLN A 33 31.06 -32.62 -7.87
N PRO A 34 31.68 -33.51 -7.06
CA PRO A 34 31.78 -34.92 -7.41
C PRO A 34 30.41 -35.46 -7.78
N LEU A 35 30.33 -36.27 -8.85
CA LEU A 35 29.08 -36.78 -9.40
C LEU A 35 28.19 -37.44 -8.33
N GLU A 36 28.80 -38.11 -7.35
CA GLU A 36 28.14 -38.75 -6.23
C GLU A 36 27.47 -37.76 -5.26
N GLU A 37 28.07 -36.59 -5.05
CA GLU A 37 27.46 -35.52 -4.25
C GLU A 37 26.26 -34.89 -4.99
N LEU A 38 26.36 -34.71 -6.31
CA LEU A 38 25.24 -34.24 -7.14
C LEU A 38 24.08 -35.24 -7.14
N LYS A 39 24.37 -36.55 -7.22
CA LYS A 39 23.34 -37.60 -7.11
C LYS A 39 22.67 -37.60 -5.74
N ARG A 40 23.44 -37.47 -4.65
CA ARG A 40 22.90 -37.36 -3.28
C ARG A 40 21.98 -36.15 -3.14
N GLN A 41 22.41 -34.98 -3.62
CA GLN A 41 21.60 -33.76 -3.61
C GLN A 41 20.33 -33.89 -4.45
N LEU A 42 20.39 -34.56 -5.61
CA LEU A 42 19.23 -34.83 -6.44
C LEU A 42 18.22 -35.74 -5.73
N ASP A 43 18.69 -36.80 -5.07
CA ASP A 43 17.82 -37.74 -4.36
C ASP A 43 17.19 -37.09 -3.11
N GLU A 44 17.96 -36.29 -2.35
CA GLU A 44 17.44 -35.46 -1.26
C GLU A 44 16.39 -34.47 -1.75
N THR A 45 16.65 -33.80 -2.88
CA THR A 45 15.70 -32.85 -3.50
C THR A 45 14.42 -33.56 -3.96
N ARG A 46 14.53 -34.75 -4.55
CA ARG A 46 13.37 -35.56 -4.98
C ARG A 46 12.51 -35.96 -3.78
N GLU A 47 13.12 -36.36 -2.68
CA GLU A 47 12.39 -36.73 -1.47
C GLU A 47 11.71 -35.50 -0.84
N GLN A 48 12.38 -34.34 -0.83
CA GLN A 48 11.77 -33.08 -0.41
C GLN A 48 10.57 -32.70 -1.28
N ILE A 49 10.69 -32.80 -2.61
CA ILE A 49 9.59 -32.55 -3.55
C ILE A 49 8.41 -33.47 -3.26
N LYS A 50 8.68 -34.77 -3.05
CA LYS A 50 7.63 -35.75 -2.75
C LYS A 50 6.88 -35.41 -1.46
N LYS A 51 7.61 -35.07 -0.39
CA LYS A 51 7.01 -34.65 0.89
C LYS A 51 6.19 -33.36 0.73
N GLN A 52 6.67 -32.41 -0.07
CA GLN A 52 5.91 -31.19 -0.37
C GLN A 52 4.63 -31.49 -1.16
N GLN A 53 4.67 -32.41 -2.12
CA GLN A 53 3.49 -32.84 -2.89
C GLN A 53 2.43 -33.48 -1.98
N GLU A 54 2.84 -34.32 -1.02
CA GLU A 54 1.92 -34.91 -0.03
C GLU A 54 1.27 -33.84 0.85
N ILE A 55 2.01 -32.82 1.28
CA ILE A 55 1.47 -31.68 2.03
C ILE A 55 0.48 -30.89 1.18
N ILE A 56 0.82 -30.60 -0.08
CA ILE A 56 -0.04 -29.87 -1.01
C ILE A 56 -1.36 -30.62 -1.21
N GLU A 57 -1.32 -31.93 -1.44
CA GLU A 57 -2.51 -32.74 -1.65
C GLU A 57 -3.39 -32.80 -0.37
N SER A 58 -2.76 -32.93 0.80
CA SER A 58 -3.46 -32.84 2.08
C SER A 58 -4.11 -31.47 2.31
N GLN A 59 -3.45 -30.38 1.92
CA GLN A 59 -4.02 -29.04 2.03
C GLN A 59 -5.17 -28.84 1.04
N LYS A 60 -5.03 -29.33 -0.20
CA LYS A 60 -6.06 -29.25 -1.24
C LYS A 60 -7.34 -29.94 -0.78
N THR A 61 -7.25 -31.18 -0.28
CA THR A 61 -8.40 -31.90 0.27
C THR A 61 -9.05 -31.18 1.45
N LYS A 62 -8.25 -30.53 2.31
CA LYS A 62 -8.77 -29.71 3.41
C LYS A 62 -9.48 -28.44 2.91
N ILE A 63 -8.96 -27.79 1.87
CA ILE A 63 -9.60 -26.62 1.24
C ILE A 63 -10.94 -27.04 0.63
N GLU A 64 -10.98 -28.11 -0.15
CA GLU A 64 -12.22 -28.62 -0.77
C GLU A 64 -13.28 -28.95 0.29
N ALA A 65 -12.87 -29.57 1.41
CA ALA A 65 -13.78 -29.86 2.52
C ALA A 65 -14.29 -28.58 3.21
N LEU A 66 -13.45 -27.55 3.35
CA LEU A 66 -13.83 -26.26 3.92
C LEU A 66 -14.76 -25.49 3.00
N GLU A 67 -14.49 -25.46 1.69
CA GLU A 67 -15.35 -24.83 0.69
C GLU A 67 -16.76 -25.45 0.71
N LYS A 68 -16.83 -26.78 0.75
CA LYS A 68 -18.10 -27.50 0.90
C LYS A 68 -18.82 -27.11 2.20
N ALA A 69 -18.13 -27.12 3.33
CA ALA A 69 -18.72 -26.76 4.62
C ALA A 69 -19.17 -25.29 4.68
N VAL A 70 -18.46 -24.38 3.98
CA VAL A 70 -18.85 -22.98 3.85
C VAL A 70 -20.10 -22.86 2.98
N ALA A 71 -20.15 -23.52 1.83
CA ALA A 71 -21.32 -23.51 0.94
C ALA A 71 -22.58 -24.05 1.62
N GLU A 72 -22.47 -25.09 2.46
CA GLU A 72 -23.59 -25.64 3.23
C GLU A 72 -24.04 -24.72 4.39
N ARG A 73 -23.15 -23.85 4.88
CA ARG A 73 -23.42 -22.95 6.02
C ARG A 73 -23.84 -21.54 5.60
N ILE A 74 -23.59 -21.12 4.37
CA ILE A 74 -24.08 -19.84 3.85
C ILE A 74 -25.59 -19.99 3.61
N PRO A 75 -26.45 -19.28 4.36
CA PRO A 75 -27.88 -19.35 4.12
C PRO A 75 -28.19 -18.85 2.69
N PRO A 76 -29.17 -19.45 1.98
CA PRO A 76 -29.55 -19.01 0.63
C PRO A 76 -29.79 -17.50 0.51
N ALA A 77 -30.33 -16.88 1.57
CA ALA A 77 -30.56 -15.43 1.65
C ALA A 77 -29.26 -14.58 1.65
N VAL A 78 -28.14 -15.12 2.11
CA VAL A 78 -26.84 -14.43 2.09
C VAL A 78 -26.21 -14.53 0.70
N ALA A 79 -26.28 -15.69 0.05
CA ALA A 79 -25.82 -15.87 -1.32
C ALA A 79 -26.61 -15.01 -2.32
N GLU A 80 -27.93 -14.95 -2.15
CA GLU A 80 -28.80 -14.07 -2.94
C GLU A 80 -28.43 -12.59 -2.72
N ARG A 81 -28.23 -12.16 -1.47
CA ARG A 81 -27.81 -10.79 -1.15
C ARG A 81 -26.45 -10.44 -1.76
N GLU A 82 -25.50 -11.38 -1.77
CA GLU A 82 -24.20 -11.19 -2.40
C GLU A 82 -24.33 -11.02 -3.92
N SER A 83 -25.17 -11.83 -4.57
CA SER A 83 -25.46 -11.69 -6.01
C SER A 83 -26.07 -10.32 -6.32
N LEU A 84 -27.09 -9.92 -5.57
CA LEU A 84 -27.76 -8.62 -5.74
C LEU A 84 -26.80 -7.45 -5.55
N LEU A 85 -25.86 -7.54 -4.59
CA LEU A 85 -24.83 -6.54 -4.39
C LEU A 85 -23.85 -6.48 -5.57
N LYS A 86 -23.40 -7.63 -6.09
CA LYS A 86 -22.53 -7.68 -7.29
C LYS A 86 -23.20 -7.04 -8.49
N GLU A 87 -24.47 -7.34 -8.73
CA GLU A 87 -25.25 -6.72 -9.81
C GLU A 87 -25.40 -5.20 -9.61
N SER A 88 -25.65 -4.76 -8.36
CA SER A 88 -25.70 -3.35 -8.00
C SER A 88 -24.38 -2.62 -8.27
N ILE A 89 -23.25 -3.23 -7.91
CA ILE A 89 -21.91 -2.70 -8.19
C ILE A 89 -21.69 -2.56 -9.70
N GLU A 90 -22.07 -3.56 -10.49
CA GLU A 90 -21.91 -3.51 -11.95
C GLU A 90 -22.80 -2.44 -12.61
N ARG A 91 -24.04 -2.25 -12.13
CA ARG A 91 -24.88 -1.14 -12.58
C ARG A 91 -24.28 0.21 -12.18
N GLY A 92 -23.79 0.33 -10.95
CA GLY A 92 -23.13 1.53 -10.44
C GLY A 92 -21.89 1.90 -11.24
N LYS A 93 -21.06 0.92 -11.62
CA LYS A 93 -19.89 1.10 -12.48
C LYS A 93 -20.28 1.67 -13.86
N LYS A 94 -21.35 1.14 -14.47
CA LYS A 94 -21.86 1.65 -15.75
C LYS A 94 -22.36 3.08 -15.64
N ILE A 95 -23.07 3.41 -14.57
CA ILE A 95 -23.54 4.79 -14.32
C ILE A 95 -22.34 5.72 -14.11
N TYR A 96 -21.39 5.33 -13.27
CA TYR A 96 -20.19 6.11 -12.97
C TYR A 96 -19.38 6.44 -14.24
N ALA A 97 -19.24 5.48 -15.14
CA ALA A 97 -18.61 5.69 -16.44
C ALA A 97 -19.49 6.55 -17.38
N GLY A 98 -20.77 6.20 -17.52
CA GLY A 98 -21.68 6.83 -18.48
C GLY A 98 -22.08 8.27 -18.13
N LYS A 99 -22.02 8.65 -16.84
CA LYS A 99 -22.29 10.00 -16.36
C LYS A 99 -21.04 10.89 -16.30
N GLY A 100 -19.88 10.38 -16.72
CA GLY A 100 -18.64 11.15 -16.77
C GLY A 100 -17.95 11.36 -15.41
N CYS A 101 -18.34 10.63 -14.36
CA CYS A 101 -17.72 10.75 -13.04
C CYS A 101 -16.20 10.50 -13.10
N ILE A 102 -15.77 9.60 -13.99
CA ILE A 102 -14.36 9.26 -14.27
C ILE A 102 -13.54 10.50 -14.64
N GLU A 103 -14.10 11.46 -15.38
CA GLU A 103 -13.36 12.62 -15.90
C GLU A 103 -12.78 13.50 -14.79
N CYS A 104 -13.43 13.50 -13.62
CA CYS A 104 -13.00 14.27 -12.46
C CYS A 104 -12.45 13.39 -11.35
N HIS A 105 -13.09 12.25 -11.07
CA HIS A 105 -12.77 11.40 -9.93
C HIS A 105 -11.85 10.21 -10.28
N GLY A 106 -11.57 9.98 -11.57
CA GLY A 106 -10.76 8.84 -12.04
C GLY A 106 -11.51 7.52 -12.06
N GLU A 107 -11.01 6.56 -12.84
CA GLU A 107 -11.65 5.25 -13.06
C GLU A 107 -11.76 4.39 -11.79
N GLU A 108 -10.79 4.52 -10.89
CA GLU A 108 -10.74 3.84 -9.60
C GLU A 108 -10.92 4.81 -8.42
N GLY A 109 -11.50 5.99 -8.67
CA GLY A 109 -11.68 7.00 -7.62
C GLY A 109 -10.37 7.64 -7.16
N GLN A 110 -9.27 7.57 -7.93
CA GLN A 110 -7.97 8.17 -7.60
C GLN A 110 -7.96 9.71 -7.63
N GLY A 111 -9.04 10.34 -8.08
CA GLY A 111 -9.19 11.78 -8.22
C GLY A 111 -8.58 12.33 -9.51
N GLY A 112 -8.46 13.66 -9.56
CA GLY A 112 -7.96 14.40 -10.71
C GLY A 112 -8.42 15.85 -10.62
N LYS A 113 -9.34 16.25 -11.52
CA LYS A 113 -10.03 17.54 -11.40
C LYS A 113 -10.95 17.59 -10.18
N GLY A 114 -11.55 16.45 -9.84
CA GLY A 114 -12.37 16.25 -8.64
C GLY A 114 -11.57 15.59 -7.52
N PRO A 115 -12.12 15.58 -6.29
CA PRO A 115 -11.48 14.93 -5.15
C PRO A 115 -11.39 13.41 -5.36
N VAL A 116 -10.46 12.80 -4.64
CA VAL A 116 -10.31 11.35 -4.57
C VAL A 116 -11.51 10.72 -3.86
N LEU A 117 -12.03 9.63 -4.43
CA LEU A 117 -13.13 8.85 -3.88
C LEU A 117 -12.68 7.53 -3.23
N LYS A 118 -11.40 7.17 -3.31
CA LYS A 118 -10.85 6.04 -2.54
C LYS A 118 -11.11 6.22 -1.04
N GLY A 119 -11.91 5.33 -0.46
CA GLY A 119 -12.34 5.35 0.95
C GLY A 119 -13.47 6.30 1.26
N VAL A 120 -14.16 6.85 0.26
CA VAL A 120 -15.20 7.87 0.49
C VAL A 120 -16.35 7.34 1.35
N THR A 121 -16.68 6.05 1.24
CA THR A 121 -17.71 5.35 2.04
C THR A 121 -17.28 5.07 3.48
N LEU A 122 -15.99 5.16 3.79
CA LEU A 122 -15.47 5.11 5.16
C LEU A 122 -15.53 6.49 5.82
N LYS A 123 -15.45 7.55 5.00
CA LYS A 123 -15.41 8.94 5.46
C LYS A 123 -16.81 9.53 5.64
N TYR A 124 -17.75 9.15 4.79
CA TYR A 124 -19.10 9.69 4.78
C TYR A 124 -20.15 8.58 4.72
N GLY A 125 -21.28 8.80 5.40
CA GLY A 125 -22.41 7.88 5.36
C GLY A 125 -23.16 7.92 4.03
N GLU A 126 -23.93 6.86 3.76
CA GLU A 126 -24.68 6.66 2.51
C GLU A 126 -25.63 7.84 2.20
N GLU A 127 -26.30 8.40 3.20
CA GLU A 127 -27.21 9.55 3.03
C GLU A 127 -26.46 10.78 2.49
N PHE A 128 -25.30 11.10 3.07
CA PHE A 128 -24.49 12.22 2.59
C PHE A 128 -24.02 11.98 1.14
N LEU A 129 -23.59 10.77 0.82
CA LEU A 129 -23.11 10.44 -0.52
C LEU A 129 -24.24 10.54 -1.55
N ALA A 130 -25.43 10.01 -1.22
CA ALA A 130 -26.61 10.09 -2.08
C ALA A 130 -27.03 11.55 -2.34
N LEU A 131 -27.02 12.39 -1.29
CA LEU A 131 -27.31 13.81 -1.41
C LEU A 131 -26.23 14.56 -2.21
N SER A 132 -24.95 14.24 -2.00
CA SER A 132 -23.84 14.92 -2.68
C SER A 132 -23.82 14.62 -4.19
N VAL A 133 -24.24 13.42 -4.60
CA VAL A 133 -24.40 13.06 -6.03
C VAL A 133 -25.54 13.84 -6.68
N THR A 134 -26.65 14.04 -5.97
CA THR A 134 -27.88 14.62 -6.54
C THR A 134 -28.02 16.12 -6.30
N ASN A 135 -27.19 16.72 -5.46
CA ASN A 135 -27.26 18.12 -5.09
C ASN A 135 -25.87 18.73 -4.98
N SER A 136 -25.50 19.56 -5.96
CA SER A 136 -24.21 20.23 -6.01
C SER A 136 -23.96 21.17 -4.82
N ALA A 137 -25.00 21.69 -4.16
CA ALA A 137 -24.83 22.49 -2.95
C ALA A 137 -24.33 21.65 -1.75
N ILE A 138 -24.58 20.34 -1.76
CA ILE A 138 -24.12 19.41 -0.73
C ILE A 138 -22.73 18.91 -1.12
N SER A 139 -21.72 19.64 -0.67
CA SER A 139 -20.32 19.29 -0.89
C SER A 139 -19.49 19.58 0.35
N HIS A 140 -18.32 18.94 0.43
CA HIS A 140 -17.34 19.20 1.47
C HIS A 140 -16.15 19.94 0.86
N GLY A 141 -16.15 21.28 0.94
CA GLY A 141 -15.05 22.12 0.44
C GLY A 141 -15.52 23.47 -0.12
N PRO A 142 -14.60 24.41 -0.38
CA PRO A 142 -14.95 25.70 -0.95
C PRO A 142 -15.26 25.57 -2.45
N LYS A 143 -16.49 25.95 -2.82
CA LYS A 143 -17.07 25.99 -4.18
C LYS A 143 -17.31 24.61 -4.84
N PRO A 144 -18.54 24.09 -4.85
CA PRO A 144 -18.85 22.87 -5.58
C PRO A 144 -18.74 23.08 -7.09
N LEU A 145 -17.87 22.30 -7.72
CA LEU A 145 -17.77 22.15 -9.18
C LEU A 145 -18.42 20.85 -9.67
N MET A 146 -18.78 19.95 -8.76
CA MET A 146 -19.45 18.70 -9.09
C MET A 146 -20.87 19.03 -9.57
N PRO A 147 -21.27 18.61 -10.78
CA PRO A 147 -22.63 18.80 -11.26
C PRO A 147 -23.62 17.99 -10.42
N ALA A 148 -24.87 18.45 -10.35
CA ALA A 148 -25.94 17.71 -9.70
C ALA A 148 -26.52 16.70 -10.70
N PHE A 149 -26.51 15.41 -10.35
CA PHE A 149 -27.07 14.34 -11.17
C PHE A 149 -28.53 14.06 -10.78
N THR A 150 -29.38 15.08 -10.88
CA THR A 150 -30.80 15.04 -10.44
C THR A 150 -31.66 14.07 -11.24
N GLU A 151 -31.18 13.64 -12.40
CA GLU A 151 -31.87 12.67 -13.26
C GLU A 151 -31.72 11.22 -12.78
N LEU A 152 -30.76 10.93 -11.90
CA LEU A 152 -30.57 9.61 -11.33
C LEU A 152 -31.69 9.27 -10.35
N GLN A 153 -32.26 8.08 -10.49
CA GLN A 153 -33.24 7.53 -9.55
C GLN A 153 -32.55 7.04 -8.26
N ALA A 154 -33.33 6.84 -7.20
CA ALA A 154 -32.80 6.48 -5.88
C ALA A 154 -32.04 5.14 -5.86
N ASP A 155 -32.46 4.18 -6.68
CA ASP A 155 -31.77 2.90 -6.89
C ASP A 155 -30.48 3.05 -7.69
N GLU A 156 -30.47 3.90 -8.72
CA GLU A 156 -29.27 4.23 -9.50
C GLU A 156 -28.21 4.94 -8.63
N VAL A 157 -28.62 5.86 -7.77
CA VAL A 157 -27.72 6.51 -6.80
C VAL A 157 -27.15 5.48 -5.83
N ARG A 158 -27.98 4.55 -5.33
CA ARG A 158 -27.51 3.47 -4.46
C ARG A 158 -26.52 2.56 -5.16
N ASP A 159 -26.76 2.20 -6.42
CA ASP A 159 -25.85 1.40 -7.24
C ASP A 159 -24.50 2.11 -7.37
N VAL A 160 -24.49 3.42 -7.65
CA VAL A 160 -23.25 4.22 -7.68
C VAL A 160 -22.55 4.18 -6.33
N VAL A 161 -23.25 4.41 -5.21
CA VAL A 161 -22.63 4.38 -3.87
C VAL A 161 -22.05 2.99 -3.55
N ASN A 162 -22.74 1.91 -3.94
CA ASN A 162 -22.21 0.55 -3.80
C ASN A 162 -20.96 0.34 -4.66
N PHE A 163 -20.90 0.89 -5.87
CA PHE A 163 -19.68 0.89 -6.67
C PHE A 163 -18.55 1.70 -6.02
N LEU A 164 -18.84 2.88 -5.46
CA LEU A 164 -17.85 3.68 -4.72
C LEU A 164 -17.28 2.92 -3.50
N ALA A 165 -18.05 2.02 -2.89
CA ALA A 165 -17.56 1.16 -1.80
C ALA A 165 -16.44 0.20 -2.26
N THR A 166 -16.33 -0.07 -3.57
CA THR A 166 -15.23 -0.86 -4.14
C THR A 166 -13.92 -0.07 -4.26
N PHE A 167 -13.97 1.27 -4.17
CA PHE A 167 -12.79 2.12 -4.13
C PHE A 167 -12.15 2.06 -2.74
N VAL A 168 -11.72 0.87 -2.36
CA VAL A 168 -11.04 0.66 -1.09
C VAL A 168 -9.74 1.49 -1.13
N PRO A 169 -9.46 2.29 -0.09
CA PRO A 169 -8.14 2.87 0.08
C PRO A 169 -7.13 1.74 0.03
N GLY A 170 -6.30 1.71 -1.03
CA GLY A 170 -5.53 0.52 -1.37
C GLY A 170 -4.55 0.14 -0.25
N ARG A 171 -4.84 -0.98 0.41
CA ARG A 171 -3.91 -1.68 1.32
C ARG A 171 -2.75 -2.36 0.57
N GLU A 172 -2.83 -2.46 -0.76
CA GLU A 172 -1.85 -3.13 -1.64
C GLU A 172 -1.50 -2.33 -2.90
N ASN A 173 -1.63 -1.00 -2.88
CA ASN A 173 -1.12 -0.18 -3.99
C ASN A 173 0.34 0.20 -3.69
N GLN A 174 1.29 -0.40 -4.41
CA GLN A 174 2.72 -0.10 -4.28
C GLN A 174 3.01 1.41 -4.36
N GLU A 175 2.33 2.16 -5.23
CA GLU A 175 2.50 3.60 -5.35
C GLU A 175 2.09 4.34 -4.06
N ARG A 176 1.04 3.86 -3.40
CA ARG A 176 0.54 4.41 -2.14
C ARG A 176 1.44 4.04 -0.97
N LEU A 177 1.98 2.82 -0.94
CA LEU A 177 3.01 2.43 0.02
C LEU A 177 4.27 3.29 -0.13
N GLU A 178 4.72 3.53 -1.36
CA GLU A 178 5.85 4.43 -1.64
C GLU A 178 5.53 5.89 -1.27
N ARG A 179 4.29 6.35 -1.49
CA ARG A 179 3.82 7.66 -1.01
C ARG A 179 3.87 7.73 0.51
N GLY A 180 3.36 6.72 1.20
CA GLY A 180 3.38 6.60 2.66
C GLY A 180 4.79 6.63 3.22
N LYS A 181 5.71 5.89 2.61
CA LYS A 181 7.14 5.90 2.93
C LYS A 181 7.78 7.27 2.74
N ARG A 182 7.46 7.97 1.64
CA ARG A 182 7.94 9.34 1.41
C ARG A 182 7.40 10.30 2.47
N LEU A 183 6.13 10.18 2.84
CA LEU A 183 5.49 11.00 3.86
C LEU A 183 6.04 10.71 5.26
N TRP A 184 6.29 9.45 5.61
CA TRP A 184 6.95 9.04 6.86
C TRP A 184 8.27 9.77 7.09
N ASN A 185 9.05 9.96 6.01
CA ASN A 185 10.27 10.77 6.04
C ASN A 185 9.98 12.27 6.04
N LYS A 186 9.16 12.75 5.09
CA LYS A 186 8.91 14.18 4.88
C LYS A 186 8.22 14.86 6.07
N LEU A 187 7.32 14.16 6.74
CA LEU A 187 6.58 14.66 7.90
C LEU A 187 7.35 14.51 9.21
N GLY A 188 8.53 13.91 9.18
CA GLY A 188 9.40 13.79 10.36
C GLY A 188 9.03 12.63 11.29
N CYS A 189 8.22 11.65 10.84
CA CYS A 189 7.76 10.55 11.68
C CYS A 189 8.93 9.69 12.17
N LEU A 190 9.91 9.45 11.28
CA LEU A 190 11.06 8.59 11.58
C LEU A 190 11.98 9.15 12.67
N GLN A 191 11.99 10.46 12.89
CA GLN A 191 12.86 11.11 13.89
C GLN A 191 12.50 10.69 15.31
N CYS A 192 11.22 10.40 15.56
CA CYS A 192 10.75 9.96 16.87
C CYS A 192 10.44 8.46 16.88
N HIS A 193 9.83 7.94 15.81
CA HIS A 193 9.34 6.56 15.75
C HIS A 193 10.30 5.58 15.06
N GLY A 194 11.44 6.02 14.53
CA GLY A 194 12.40 5.15 13.86
C GLY A 194 12.08 4.91 12.38
N LEU A 195 13.03 4.30 11.66
CA LEU A 195 12.94 4.13 10.20
C LEU A 195 11.81 3.17 9.80
N LYS A 196 11.59 2.13 10.60
CA LYS A 196 10.55 1.11 10.44
C LYS A 196 9.67 1.02 11.69
N GLY A 197 9.44 2.14 12.36
CA GLY A 197 8.56 2.18 13.52
C GLY A 197 9.11 1.54 14.80
N GLU A 198 10.40 1.20 14.86
CA GLU A 198 11.03 0.56 16.02
C GLU A 198 10.99 1.42 17.30
N GLY A 199 10.71 2.72 17.18
CA GLY A 199 10.68 3.67 18.28
C GLY A 199 12.06 4.12 18.73
N GLY A 200 12.09 4.89 19.81
CA GLY A 200 13.32 5.40 20.40
C GLY A 200 13.05 6.16 21.70
N VAL A 201 14.02 7.00 22.10
CA VAL A 201 13.90 7.83 23.31
C VAL A 201 12.81 8.90 23.16
N THR A 202 12.63 9.42 21.95
CA THR A 202 11.69 10.52 21.67
C THR A 202 10.26 10.03 21.39
N GLY A 203 10.10 8.91 20.69
CA GLY A 203 8.79 8.39 20.32
C GLY A 203 8.65 6.88 20.57
N PRO A 204 7.45 6.39 20.89
CA PRO A 204 7.23 4.97 21.13
C PRO A 204 7.38 4.15 19.84
N ALA A 205 7.62 2.84 20.01
CA ALA A 205 7.55 1.90 18.92
C ALA A 205 6.10 1.81 18.37
N VAL A 206 5.99 1.80 17.05
CA VAL A 206 4.74 1.63 16.30
C VAL A 206 4.78 0.43 15.34
N ILE A 207 5.80 -0.42 15.45
CA ILE A 207 5.81 -1.74 14.80
C ILE A 207 4.54 -2.52 15.15
N GLY A 208 3.85 -3.03 14.13
CA GLY A 208 2.63 -3.81 14.28
C GLY A 208 1.44 -3.04 14.87
N ILE A 209 1.48 -1.71 14.92
CA ILE A 209 0.39 -0.92 15.52
C ILE A 209 -0.96 -1.14 14.84
N THR A 210 -0.95 -1.40 13.53
CA THR A 210 -2.14 -1.72 12.72
C THR A 210 -2.75 -3.08 13.04
N LYS A 211 -2.00 -3.99 13.67
CA LYS A 211 -2.53 -5.27 14.20
C LYS A 211 -3.21 -5.08 15.54
N LYS A 212 -2.80 -4.08 16.30
CA LYS A 212 -3.30 -3.78 17.65
C LYS A 212 -4.51 -2.85 17.64
N TYR A 213 -4.54 -1.87 16.74
CA TYR A 213 -5.57 -0.83 16.69
C TYR A 213 -6.19 -0.71 15.30
N LYS A 214 -7.45 -0.28 15.25
CA LYS A 214 -8.16 0.03 14.01
C LYS A 214 -7.63 1.31 13.38
N TYR A 215 -7.74 1.43 12.06
CA TYR A 215 -7.22 2.59 11.31
C TYR A 215 -7.81 3.92 11.77
N ASP A 216 -9.09 3.94 12.18
CA ASP A 216 -9.72 5.16 12.68
C ASP A 216 -9.06 5.67 13.96
N TRP A 217 -8.68 4.76 14.85
CA TRP A 217 -7.93 5.08 16.06
C TRP A 217 -6.54 5.62 15.70
N ILE A 218 -5.85 4.98 14.75
CA ILE A 218 -4.50 5.40 14.33
C ILE A 218 -4.56 6.76 13.61
N ARG A 219 -5.57 7.02 12.77
CA ARG A 219 -5.80 8.34 12.17
C ARG A 219 -5.99 9.41 13.21
N LEU A 220 -6.78 9.13 14.25
CA LEU A 220 -6.97 10.08 15.34
C LEU A 220 -5.66 10.32 16.10
N CYS A 221 -4.84 9.29 16.33
CA CYS A 221 -3.50 9.51 16.89
C CYS A 221 -2.60 10.40 16.02
N ILE A 222 -2.65 10.27 14.69
CA ILE A 222 -1.84 11.08 13.79
C ILE A 222 -2.36 12.51 13.69
N THR A 223 -3.68 12.67 13.50
CA THR A 223 -4.27 13.98 13.24
C THR A 223 -4.58 14.78 14.51
N ARG A 224 -4.87 14.09 15.62
CA ARG A 224 -5.34 14.65 16.89
C ARG A 224 -4.83 13.85 18.10
N PRO A 225 -3.50 13.73 18.29
CA PRO A 225 -2.91 12.89 19.34
C PRO A 225 -3.39 13.24 20.75
N GLU A 226 -3.80 14.49 20.99
CA GLU A 226 -4.32 14.97 22.27
C GLU A 226 -5.61 14.26 22.71
N VAL A 227 -6.35 13.66 21.77
CA VAL A 227 -7.59 12.90 22.05
C VAL A 227 -7.27 11.60 22.80
N HIS A 228 -6.16 10.94 22.45
CA HIS A 228 -5.78 9.65 23.04
C HIS A 228 -4.70 9.79 24.12
N HIS A 229 -3.84 10.80 24.02
CA HIS A 229 -2.66 10.96 24.88
C HIS A 229 -2.72 12.22 25.75
N GLY A 230 -3.79 13.00 25.66
CA GLY A 230 -3.99 14.23 26.41
C GLY A 230 -3.17 15.42 25.87
N LYS A 231 -3.46 16.62 26.38
CA LYS A 231 -2.87 17.89 25.90
C LYS A 231 -1.35 18.03 26.11
N LYS A 232 -0.75 17.14 26.90
CA LYS A 232 0.69 17.13 27.18
C LYS A 232 1.47 16.21 26.24
N THR A 233 0.82 15.60 25.25
CA THR A 233 1.51 14.78 24.27
C THR A 233 2.54 15.61 23.50
N GLU A 234 3.73 15.05 23.32
CA GLU A 234 4.76 15.64 22.46
C GLU A 234 4.59 15.25 20.98
N MET A 235 3.66 14.33 20.69
CA MET A 235 3.33 13.95 19.32
C MET A 235 2.68 15.16 18.61
N PRO A 236 3.24 15.65 17.50
CA PRO A 236 2.62 16.74 16.75
C PRO A 236 1.27 16.33 16.16
N ALA A 237 0.33 17.28 16.10
CA ALA A 237 -0.95 17.08 15.44
C ALA A 237 -0.83 17.36 13.94
N PHE A 238 -1.08 16.35 13.11
CA PHE A 238 -1.02 16.46 11.65
C PHE A 238 -2.39 16.80 11.04
N THR A 239 -3.09 17.81 11.57
CA THR A 239 -4.47 18.18 11.15
C THR A 239 -4.57 18.61 9.68
N GLU A 240 -3.51 19.22 9.16
CA GLU A 240 -3.46 19.76 7.79
C GLU A 240 -3.04 18.73 6.73
N VAL A 241 -2.66 17.51 7.15
CA VAL A 241 -2.26 16.46 6.21
C VAL A 241 -3.53 15.90 5.55
N PRO A 242 -3.59 15.84 4.20
CA PRO A 242 -4.75 15.30 3.51
C PRO A 242 -5.08 13.88 3.99
N PHE A 243 -6.37 13.56 4.09
CA PHE A 243 -6.84 12.25 4.57
C PHE A 243 -6.11 11.07 3.92
N LEU A 244 -5.92 11.11 2.60
CA LEU A 244 -5.26 10.03 1.86
C LEU A 244 -3.76 9.93 2.11
N ASP A 245 -3.12 11.03 2.48
CA ASP A 245 -1.71 11.07 2.83
C ASP A 245 -1.52 10.48 4.24
N VAL A 246 -2.43 10.79 5.17
CA VAL A 246 -2.50 10.09 6.48
C VAL A 246 -2.70 8.59 6.26
N GLU A 247 -3.61 8.23 5.37
CA GLU A 247 -3.87 6.84 5.04
C GLU A 247 -2.67 6.12 4.44
N ALA A 248 -1.98 6.75 3.50
CA ALA A 248 -0.77 6.20 2.91
C ALA A 248 0.30 5.94 3.98
N VAL A 249 0.42 6.84 4.97
CA VAL A 249 1.31 6.64 6.12
C VAL A 249 0.88 5.42 6.94
N ILE A 250 -0.41 5.25 7.23
CA ILE A 250 -0.90 4.09 7.99
C ILE A 250 -0.68 2.77 7.22
N ASP A 251 -0.90 2.78 5.90
CA ASP A 251 -0.62 1.62 5.06
C ASP A 251 0.88 1.29 5.05
N TYR A 252 1.75 2.31 5.01
CA TYR A 252 3.19 2.10 5.15
C TYR A 252 3.56 1.54 6.53
N MET A 253 2.93 2.02 7.60
CA MET A 253 3.11 1.48 8.96
C MET A 253 2.68 0.01 9.06
N ASN A 254 1.74 -0.44 8.22
CA ASN A 254 1.34 -1.84 8.16
C ASN A 254 2.41 -2.78 7.57
N THR A 255 3.45 -2.22 6.94
CA THR A 255 4.53 -3.00 6.33
C THR A 255 5.57 -3.49 7.34
N PHE A 256 5.51 -3.03 8.59
CA PHE A 256 6.44 -3.40 9.67
C PHE A 256 5.73 -3.77 10.98
#